data_AF-A0A851QHR6-F1
#
_entry.id   AF-A0A851QHR6-F1
#
_cell.length_a   1.000
_cell.length_b   1.000
_cell.length_c   1.000
_cell.angle_alpha   90.00
_cell.angle_beta   90.00
_cell.angle_gamma   90.00
#
_symmetry.space_group_name_H-M   'P 1'
#
loop_
_entity.id
_entity.type
_entity.pdbx_description
1 polymer ?
#
loop_
_entity_poly.entity_id
_entity_poly.type
_entity_poly.pdbx_seq_one_letter_code
_entity_poly.pdbx_strand_id
1 'polypeptide(L)'
;MNSLLAAAVLFAWGKCLSRADGSLWQLHEMITKATGKNAFLNYAFYGCYCGLGGKGRPKDATDRCCQLHDTCYNNLLSYRCNAKTRGYRYGWYRGSPSCANGSWCGQLSCECDRSLALCLKQNIRSYSKRYRFYSNLRCR
;
A
#
# COMPACT_ATOMS: atom_id res chain seq x y z
N MET A 1 -3.88 53.25 -0.16
CA MET A 1 -4.30 52.07 0.64
C MET A 1 -4.06 50.83 -0.20
N ASN A 2 -3.21 49.94 0.28
CA ASN A 2 -2.36 49.06 -0.52
C ASN A 2 -3.09 47.79 -1.01
N SER A 3 -3.74 47.87 -2.18
CA SER A 3 -4.33 46.70 -2.85
C SER A 3 -3.29 45.68 -3.35
N LEU A 4 -2.01 46.06 -3.38
CA LEU A 4 -0.89 45.17 -3.78
C LEU A 4 -0.40 44.25 -2.66
N LEU A 5 -0.75 44.52 -1.39
CA LEU A 5 -0.36 43.65 -0.26
C LEU A 5 -1.28 42.43 -0.12
N ALA A 6 -2.52 42.49 -0.63
CA ALA A 6 -3.45 41.37 -0.54
C ALA A 6 -3.08 40.19 -1.46
N ALA A 7 -2.42 40.45 -2.59
CA ALA A 7 -2.03 39.40 -3.55
C ALA A 7 -0.77 38.62 -3.12
N ALA A 8 0.11 39.22 -2.31
CA ALA A 8 1.33 38.56 -1.83
C ALA A 8 1.07 37.57 -0.68
N VAL A 9 -0.04 37.72 0.05
CA VAL A 9 -0.39 36.83 1.18
C VAL A 9 -1.04 35.52 0.70
N LEU A 10 -1.63 35.50 -0.51
CA LEU A 10 -2.32 34.31 -1.03
C LEU A 10 -1.38 33.26 -1.68
N PHE A 11 -0.12 33.60 -1.96
CA PHE A 11 0.85 32.66 -2.54
C PHE A 11 1.87 32.08 -1.53
N ALA A 12 1.77 32.44 -0.25
CA ALA A 12 2.67 31.96 0.81
C ALA A 12 2.06 30.86 1.71
N TRP A 13 0.83 30.40 1.44
CA TRP A 13 0.22 29.21 2.07
C TRP A 13 0.05 28.02 1.11
N GLY A 14 0.61 28.13 -0.08
CA GLY A 14 0.60 27.07 -1.10
C GLY A 14 1.79 26.10 -1.03
N LYS A 15 2.49 26.00 0.11
CA LYS A 15 3.59 25.02 0.27
C LYS A 15 3.36 24.12 1.49
N CYS A 16 3.24 22.84 1.15
CA CYS A 16 3.20 21.67 2.01
C CYS A 16 1.94 21.50 2.87
N LEU A 17 0.79 21.41 2.22
CA LEU A 17 -0.02 20.21 2.45
C LEU A 17 0.84 19.01 2.02
N SER A 18 1.76 18.61 2.91
CA SER A 18 2.18 17.22 2.97
C SER A 18 0.89 16.50 3.30
N ARG A 19 0.12 16.15 2.27
CA ARG A 19 -0.88 15.14 2.40
C ARG A 19 -0.10 13.97 2.96
N ALA A 20 -0.25 13.73 4.26
CA ALA A 20 0.11 12.48 4.88
C ALA A 20 -0.89 11.47 4.31
N ASP A 21 -0.77 11.22 3.01
CA ASP A 21 -1.34 10.05 2.36
C ASP A 21 -0.64 8.91 3.08
N GLY A 22 -1.32 8.38 4.10
CA GLY A 22 -0.80 7.32 4.93
C GLY A 22 -0.37 6.16 4.05
N SER A 23 0.53 5.32 4.56
CA SER A 23 1.08 4.21 3.79
C SER A 23 0.04 3.27 3.20
N LEU A 24 -1.15 3.10 3.80
CA LEU A 24 -2.22 2.33 3.17
C LEU A 24 -2.77 2.99 1.88
N TRP A 25 -2.81 4.32 1.80
CA TRP A 25 -3.15 5.03 0.57
C TRP A 25 -2.08 4.83 -0.49
N GLN A 26 -0.81 4.96 -0.11
CA GLN A 26 0.32 4.74 -1.01
C GLN A 26 0.36 3.29 -1.52
N LEU A 27 0.05 2.31 -0.65
CA LEU A 27 -0.14 0.91 -1.02
C LEU A 27 -1.28 0.74 -2.01
N HIS A 28 -2.44 1.36 -1.77
CA HIS A 28 -3.59 1.33 -2.68
C HIS A 28 -3.22 1.84 -4.08
N GLU A 29 -2.56 2.99 -4.17
CA GLU A 29 -2.09 3.55 -5.44
C GLU A 29 -1.10 2.61 -6.14
N MET A 30 -0.14 2.08 -5.39
CA MET A 30 0.89 1.20 -5.93
C MET A 30 0.31 -0.09 -6.50
N ILE A 31 -0.58 -0.78 -5.76
CA ILE A 31 -1.27 -1.98 -6.23
C ILE A 31 -2.15 -1.64 -7.43
N THR A 32 -2.88 -0.52 -7.38
CA THR A 32 -3.79 -0.13 -8.46
C THR A 32 -3.04 0.05 -9.77
N LYS A 33 -1.91 0.77 -9.73
CA LYS A 33 -1.07 0.98 -10.92
C LYS A 33 -0.31 -0.28 -11.33
N ALA A 34 0.17 -1.09 -10.40
CA ALA A 34 0.90 -2.32 -10.73
C ALA A 34 0.01 -3.39 -11.38
N THR A 35 -1.24 -3.49 -10.94
CA THR A 35 -2.16 -4.57 -11.35
C THR A 35 -3.22 -4.15 -12.35
N GLY A 36 -3.45 -2.84 -12.53
CA GLY A 36 -4.54 -2.31 -13.35
C GLY A 36 -5.94 -2.55 -12.76
N LYS A 37 -6.03 -2.95 -11.49
CA LYS A 37 -7.30 -3.19 -10.78
C LYS A 37 -7.43 -2.22 -9.62
N ASN A 38 -8.64 -1.72 -9.36
CA ASN A 38 -8.90 -0.94 -8.14
C ASN A 38 -8.53 -1.78 -6.90
N ALA A 39 -7.52 -1.35 -6.14
CA ALA A 39 -6.92 -2.19 -5.10
C ALA A 39 -7.89 -2.46 -3.94
N PHE A 40 -8.70 -1.47 -3.57
CA PHE A 40 -9.70 -1.61 -2.51
C PHE A 40 -10.74 -2.67 -2.88
N LEU A 41 -11.35 -2.55 -4.06
CA LEU A 41 -12.41 -3.45 -4.50
C LEU A 41 -11.93 -4.88 -4.77
N ASN A 42 -10.66 -5.08 -5.16
CA ASN A 42 -10.18 -6.39 -5.60
C ASN A 42 -9.33 -7.11 -4.56
N TYR A 43 -8.60 -6.39 -3.69
CA TYR A 43 -7.64 -7.02 -2.79
C TYR A 43 -7.89 -6.75 -1.31
N ALA A 44 -8.58 -5.66 -0.91
CA ALA A 44 -8.70 -5.31 0.52
C ALA A 44 -9.46 -6.34 1.38
N PHE A 45 -10.21 -7.24 0.74
CA PHE A 45 -10.96 -8.32 1.39
C PHE A 45 -10.82 -9.63 0.61
N TYR A 46 -9.61 -9.90 0.10
CA TYR A 46 -9.35 -11.07 -0.74
C TYR A 46 -8.81 -12.24 0.09
N GLY A 47 -9.41 -13.41 -0.06
CA GLY A 47 -8.93 -14.63 0.60
C GLY A 47 -8.97 -14.52 2.13
N CYS A 48 -7.90 -14.95 2.78
CA CYS A 48 -7.79 -15.03 4.24
C CYS A 48 -6.79 -14.05 4.85
N TYR A 49 -5.91 -13.47 4.03
CA TYR A 49 -4.83 -12.60 4.48
C TYR A 49 -4.92 -11.19 3.90
N CYS A 50 -5.46 -11.00 2.70
CA CYS A 50 -5.55 -9.65 2.16
C CYS A 50 -6.63 -8.83 2.91
N GLY A 51 -6.19 -7.87 3.73
CA GLY A 51 -7.06 -6.99 4.51
C GLY A 51 -6.66 -6.91 5.98
N LEU A 52 -7.66 -6.91 6.87
CA LEU A 52 -7.42 -6.96 8.31
C LEU A 52 -7.46 -8.41 8.81
N GLY A 53 -6.41 -8.83 9.50
CA GLY A 53 -6.33 -10.15 10.12
C GLY A 53 -5.31 -11.04 9.42
N GLY A 54 -5.66 -12.31 9.22
CA GLY A 54 -4.77 -13.34 8.69
C GLY A 54 -4.77 -14.59 9.55
N LYS A 55 -5.36 -15.68 9.07
CA LYS A 55 -5.29 -17.00 9.72
C LYS A 55 -5.49 -18.13 8.73
N GLY A 56 -5.03 -19.33 9.10
CA GLY A 56 -5.24 -20.53 8.32
C GLY A 56 -4.43 -20.58 7.03
N ARG A 57 -4.87 -21.39 6.06
CA ARG A 57 -4.18 -21.55 4.78
C ARG A 57 -4.59 -20.47 3.77
N PRO A 58 -3.63 -19.82 3.06
CA PRO A 58 -3.93 -18.95 1.93
C PRO A 58 -4.73 -19.69 0.86
N LYS A 59 -5.69 -18.99 0.26
CA LYS A 59 -6.62 -19.57 -0.71
C LYS A 59 -6.04 -19.78 -2.10
N ASP A 60 -5.06 -18.97 -2.47
CA ASP A 60 -4.29 -19.08 -3.70
C ASP A 60 -2.99 -18.27 -3.59
N ALA A 61 -2.28 -18.12 -4.72
CA ALA A 61 -1.05 -17.35 -4.78
C ALA A 61 -1.24 -15.84 -4.52
N THR A 62 -2.39 -15.27 -4.87
CA THR A 62 -2.73 -13.87 -4.55
C THR A 62 -2.83 -13.68 -3.04
N ASP A 63 -3.55 -14.58 -2.36
CA ASP A 63 -3.70 -14.55 -0.90
C ASP A 63 -2.37 -14.81 -0.18
N ARG A 64 -1.50 -15.66 -0.75
CA ARG A 64 -0.14 -15.88 -0.24
C ARG A 64 0.73 -14.61 -0.32
N CYS A 65 0.57 -13.77 -1.34
CA CYS A 65 1.25 -12.47 -1.39
C CYS A 65 0.91 -11.61 -0.17
N CYS A 66 -0.37 -11.58 0.23
CA CYS A 66 -0.83 -10.82 1.39
C CYS A 66 -0.32 -11.41 2.71
N GLN A 67 -0.26 -12.73 2.83
CA GLN A 67 0.35 -13.35 4.02
C GLN A 67 1.83 -12.96 4.20
N LEU A 68 2.58 -12.89 3.10
CA LEU A 68 3.99 -12.44 3.13
C LEU A 68 4.08 -10.95 3.48
N HIS A 69 3.14 -10.14 2.99
CA HIS A 69 3.04 -8.72 3.32
C HIS A 69 2.73 -8.50 4.81
N ASP A 70 1.77 -9.23 5.38
CA ASP A 70 1.48 -9.19 6.83
C ASP A 70 2.70 -9.57 7.66
N THR A 71 3.45 -10.59 7.22
CA THR A 71 4.71 -10.99 7.87
C THR A 71 5.73 -9.85 7.83
N CYS A 72 5.87 -9.17 6.69
CA CYS A 72 6.74 -8.01 6.53
C CYS A 72 6.34 -6.86 7.47
N TYR A 73 5.04 -6.54 7.54
CA TYR A 73 4.51 -5.51 8.43
C TYR A 73 4.70 -5.86 9.91
N ASN A 74 4.47 -7.11 10.30
CA ASN A 74 4.68 -7.57 11.68
C ASN A 74 6.15 -7.48 12.10
N ASN A 75 7.08 -7.82 11.21
CA ASN A 75 8.50 -7.63 11.45
C ASN A 75 8.86 -6.14 11.61
N LEU A 76 8.24 -5.24 10.85
CA LEU A 76 8.45 -3.80 11.04
C LEU A 76 7.90 -3.28 12.36
N LEU A 77 6.75 -3.80 12.79
CA LEU A 77 6.17 -3.46 14.09
C LEU A 77 7.09 -3.84 15.26
N SER A 78 7.86 -4.94 15.17
CA SER A 78 8.85 -5.28 16.22
C SER A 78 9.97 -4.25 16.35
N TYR A 79 10.23 -3.46 15.31
CA TYR A 79 11.15 -2.33 15.34
C TYR A 79 10.46 -0.98 15.59
N ARG A 80 9.21 -0.98 16.08
CA ARG A 80 8.37 0.22 16.29
C ARG A 80 8.11 1.02 15.02
N CYS A 81 8.20 0.39 13.85
CA CYS A 81 7.79 0.98 12.58
C CYS A 81 6.34 0.57 12.26
N ASN A 82 5.40 1.49 12.42
CA ASN A 82 4.01 1.26 11.99
C ASN A 82 3.86 1.49 10.49
N ALA A 83 4.09 0.45 9.70
CA ALA A 83 4.00 0.50 8.24
C ALA A 83 2.58 0.78 7.71
N LYS A 84 1.52 0.79 8.54
CA LYS A 84 0.15 1.17 8.11
C LYS A 84 -0.13 2.67 8.15
N THR A 85 0.68 3.43 8.90
CA THR A 85 0.53 4.89 9.02
C THR A 85 1.76 5.66 8.53
N ARG A 86 2.91 4.98 8.37
CA ARG A 86 4.18 5.61 8.01
C ARG A 86 4.30 5.87 6.51
N GLY A 87 4.10 7.11 6.08
CA GLY A 87 4.35 7.51 4.70
C GLY A 87 5.80 7.27 4.24
N TYR A 88 5.98 6.99 2.94
CA TYR A 88 7.26 6.74 2.30
C TYR A 88 7.38 7.39 0.92
N ARG A 89 8.58 7.39 0.33
CA ARG A 89 8.84 7.93 -1.01
C ARG A 89 9.06 6.80 -1.99
N TYR A 90 8.40 6.85 -3.14
CA TYR A 90 8.57 5.88 -4.21
C TYR A 90 8.37 6.53 -5.57
N GLY A 91 8.92 5.89 -6.61
CA GLY A 91 8.75 6.26 -8.00
C GLY A 91 8.44 5.05 -8.86
N TRP A 92 8.46 5.24 -10.18
CA TRP A 92 8.25 4.19 -11.16
C TRP A 92 9.40 4.17 -12.15
N TYR A 93 9.98 2.99 -12.36
CA TYR A 93 11.03 2.77 -13.35
C TYR A 93 10.68 1.55 -14.19
N ARG A 94 10.69 1.71 -15.52
CA ARG A 94 10.37 0.64 -16.50
C ARG A 94 9.11 -0.17 -16.13
N GLY A 95 8.04 0.53 -15.73
CA GLY A 95 6.76 -0.11 -15.39
C GLY A 95 6.72 -0.87 -14.07
N SER A 96 7.71 -0.68 -13.20
CA SER A 96 7.79 -1.27 -11.86
C SER A 96 7.96 -0.19 -10.79
N PRO A 97 7.33 -0.33 -9.61
CA PRO A 97 7.57 0.58 -8.50
C PRO A 97 9.02 0.45 -8.00
N SER A 98 9.61 1.57 -7.60
CA SER A 98 10.95 1.65 -7.03
C SER A 98 10.91 2.52 -5.79
N CYS A 99 11.38 1.98 -4.66
CA CYS A 99 11.45 2.74 -3.41
C CYS A 99 12.59 3.74 -3.46
N ALA A 100 12.34 4.94 -2.97
CA ALA A 100 13.36 5.98 -2.86
C ALA A 100 13.93 5.99 -1.44
N ASN A 101 15.16 6.49 -1.30
CA ASN A 101 15.78 6.67 0.01
C ASN A 101 14.89 7.52 0.93
N GLY A 102 14.96 7.30 2.23
CA GLY A 102 14.16 8.01 3.21
C GLY A 102 14.52 7.57 4.62
N SER A 103 13.62 7.79 5.59
CA SER A 103 13.79 7.17 6.91
C SER A 103 13.80 5.65 6.78
N TRP A 104 14.58 4.97 7.62
CA TRP A 104 14.67 3.51 7.66
C TRP A 104 13.30 2.82 7.67
N CYS A 105 12.40 3.21 8.58
CA CYS A 105 11.03 2.68 8.62
C CYS A 105 10.26 2.90 7.30
N GLY A 106 10.38 4.09 6.71
CA GLY A 106 9.67 4.43 5.47
C GLY A 106 10.20 3.63 4.28
N GLN A 107 11.51 3.48 4.15
CA GLN A 107 12.12 2.69 3.09
C GLN A 107 11.72 1.23 3.17
N LEU A 108 11.75 0.62 4.36
CA LEU A 108 11.33 -0.77 4.51
C LEU A 108 9.82 -0.97 4.34
N SER A 109 8.99 -0.02 4.80
CA SER A 109 7.54 -0.06 4.54
C SER A 109 7.26 -0.04 3.04
N CYS A 110 7.97 0.82 2.30
CA CYS A 110 7.89 0.84 0.84
C CYS A 110 8.28 -0.50 0.21
N GLU A 111 9.35 -1.14 0.69
CA GLU A 111 9.79 -2.43 0.13
C GLU A 111 8.79 -3.57 0.42
N CYS A 112 8.13 -3.57 1.58
CA CYS A 112 7.00 -4.48 1.84
C CYS A 112 5.89 -4.27 0.80
N ASP A 113 5.48 -3.02 0.58
CA ASP A 113 4.38 -2.65 -0.32
C ASP A 113 4.72 -2.92 -1.79
N ARG A 114 5.96 -2.61 -2.19
CA ARG A 114 6.53 -2.93 -3.50
C ARG A 114 6.50 -4.42 -3.77
N SER A 115 6.94 -5.22 -2.78
CA SER A 115 6.95 -6.68 -2.90
C SER A 115 5.53 -7.23 -3.06
N LEU A 116 4.57 -6.71 -2.29
CA LEU A 116 3.16 -7.07 -2.43
C LEU A 116 2.63 -6.72 -3.83
N ALA A 117 2.82 -5.47 -4.28
CA ALA A 117 2.32 -5.01 -5.58
C ALA A 117 2.87 -5.85 -6.75
N LEU A 118 4.17 -6.20 -6.71
CA LEU A 118 4.80 -7.04 -7.73
C LEU A 118 4.30 -8.49 -7.66
N CYS A 119 4.13 -9.05 -6.46
CA CYS A 119 3.60 -10.40 -6.27
C CYS A 119 2.16 -10.51 -6.80
N LEU A 120 1.30 -9.52 -6.50
CA LEU A 120 -0.06 -9.46 -7.03
C LEU A 120 -0.06 -9.33 -8.55
N LYS A 121 0.82 -8.48 -9.12
CA LYS A 121 0.98 -8.33 -10.57
C LYS A 121 1.34 -9.65 -11.27
N GLN A 122 2.24 -10.43 -10.68
CA GLN A 122 2.63 -11.75 -11.21
C GLN A 122 1.47 -12.75 -11.19
N ASN A 123 0.57 -12.65 -10.22
CA ASN A 123 -0.54 -13.59 -10.01
C ASN A 123 -1.87 -13.14 -10.63
N ILE A 124 -1.90 -12.10 -11.48
CA ILE A 124 -3.12 -11.61 -12.13
C ILE A 124 -3.85 -12.71 -12.90
N ARG A 125 -3.12 -13.63 -13.55
CA ARG A 125 -3.70 -14.70 -14.37
C ARG A 125 -4.41 -15.77 -13.54
N SER A 126 -3.93 -16.04 -12.34
CA SER A 126 -4.52 -17.01 -11.40
C SER A 126 -5.48 -16.36 -10.40
N TYR A 127 -5.71 -15.04 -10.49
CA TYR A 127 -6.66 -14.33 -9.62
C TYR A 127 -8.07 -14.92 -9.73
N SER A 128 -8.69 -15.23 -8.59
CA SER A 128 -10.01 -15.84 -8.52
C SER A 128 -11.04 -14.89 -7.90
N LYS A 129 -12.02 -14.47 -8.69
CA LYS A 129 -13.13 -13.62 -8.22
C LYS A 129 -13.91 -14.24 -7.05
N ARG A 130 -13.88 -15.57 -6.88
CA ARG A 130 -14.56 -16.30 -5.78
C ARG A 130 -14.00 -15.95 -4.39
N TYR A 131 -12.76 -15.46 -4.34
CA TYR A 131 -12.09 -15.09 -3.10
C TYR A 131 -12.13 -13.58 -2.84
N ARG A 132 -12.74 -12.80 -3.73
CA ARG A 132 -13.02 -11.38 -3.47
C ARG A 132 -14.17 -11.27 -2.46
N PHE A 133 -14.00 -10.45 -1.43
CA PHE A 133 -14.93 -10.34 -0.28
C PHE A 133 -15.12 -11.66 0.46
N TYR A 134 -14.04 -12.44 0.60
CA TYR A 134 -14.09 -13.73 1.28
C TYR A 134 -14.19 -13.53 2.80
N SER A 135 -15.06 -14.31 3.45
CA SER A 135 -15.28 -14.19 4.89
C SER A 135 -14.15 -14.84 5.69
N ASN A 136 -13.48 -14.05 6.54
CA ASN A 136 -12.42 -14.53 7.45
C ASN A 136 -12.88 -15.64 8.42
N LEU A 137 -14.20 -15.80 8.63
CA LEU A 137 -14.76 -16.90 9.42
C LEU A 137 -14.53 -18.28 8.77
N ARG A 138 -14.33 -18.31 7.44
CA ARG A 138 -14.07 -19.53 6.66
C ARG A 138 -12.57 -19.84 6.50
N CYS A 139 -11.72 -19.08 7.17
CA CYS A 139 -10.27 -19.28 7.18
C CYS A 139 -9.89 -20.25 8.29
N ARG A 140 -9.24 -21.35 7.90
CA ARG A 140 -8.81 -22.48 8.73
C ARG A 140 -7.42 -22.91 8.30
#